data_AF-A0A8B6FCK7-F1
#
_entry.id   AF-A0A8B6FCK7-F1
#
_cell.length_a   1.000
_cell.length_b   1.000
_cell.length_c   1.000
_cell.angle_alpha   90.00
_cell.angle_beta   90.00
_cell.angle_gamma   90.00
#
_symmetry.space_group_name_H-M   'P 1'
#
loop_
_entity.id
_entity.type
_entity.pdbx_description
1 polymer ?
#
loop_
_entity_poly.entity_id
_entity_poly.type
_entity_poly.pdbx_seq_one_letter_code
_entity_poly.pdbx_strand_id
1 'polypeptide(L)'
;MENERVDLTCKERYTQNISKLFWTRSVDDTSVPVSEYAVGGNIASPSLVFEHVQWSDEGIYRCHMTTISGFRLTVTMRLFVNATNMMPCRCEYRRTLEYWSSKIIQNKTREELIMELEPKLQMMKKEMEMNKTQLSSSICKRTSAPDKRKSSETMGLAGATFIFIVVGLMMLVDILTIVKHVKSAVRCWNSKKMEKLKLEDMKIKMKSKPGTNKLKNEISESFA
;
A
#
# COMPACT_ATOMS: atom_id res chain seq x y z
N MET A 1 20.43 -5.86 -30.21
CA MET A 1 21.64 -6.68 -30.25
C MET A 1 21.50 -7.77 -29.19
N GLU A 2 20.51 -8.65 -29.35
CA GLU A 2 20.41 -9.90 -28.58
C GLU A 2 20.98 -10.99 -29.46
N ASN A 3 21.69 -11.96 -28.87
CA ASN A 3 22.33 -13.07 -29.58
C ASN A 3 23.38 -12.61 -30.63
N GLU A 4 23.96 -11.43 -30.41
CA GLU A 4 25.02 -10.84 -31.23
C GLU A 4 26.34 -10.86 -30.46
N ARG A 5 27.46 -11.02 -31.18
CA ARG A 5 28.80 -10.99 -30.58
C ARG A 5 29.22 -9.55 -30.30
N VAL A 6 29.46 -9.23 -29.02
CA VAL A 6 29.91 -7.90 -28.59
C VAL A 6 31.30 -7.98 -27.96
N ASP A 7 32.19 -7.08 -28.38
CA ASP A 7 33.53 -6.89 -27.83
C ASP A 7 33.55 -5.61 -26.99
N LEU A 8 33.90 -5.75 -25.71
CA LEU A 8 34.27 -4.63 -24.85
C LEU A 8 35.80 -4.51 -24.81
N THR A 9 36.34 -3.61 -25.63
CA THR A 9 37.78 -3.38 -25.71
C THR A 9 38.26 -2.52 -24.55
N CYS A 10 39.13 -3.08 -23.72
CA CYS A 10 39.82 -2.32 -22.67
C CYS A 10 41.16 -1.80 -23.18
N LYS A 11 41.19 -0.54 -23.61
CA LYS A 11 42.41 0.13 -24.08
C LYS A 11 42.46 1.57 -23.57
N GLU A 12 43.63 1.98 -23.09
CA GLU A 12 43.93 3.37 -22.71
C GLU A 12 45.25 3.80 -23.34
N ARG A 13 45.49 5.11 -23.48
CA ARG A 13 46.72 5.63 -24.12
C ARG A 13 48.03 5.23 -23.42
N TYR A 14 47.97 4.77 -22.18
CA TYR A 14 49.13 4.45 -21.34
C TYR A 14 49.38 2.94 -21.14
N THR A 15 48.73 2.07 -21.92
CA THR A 15 48.82 0.61 -21.75
C THR A 15 50.06 0.02 -22.43
N GLN A 16 51.24 0.24 -21.86
CA GLN A 16 52.41 -0.59 -22.16
C GLN A 16 52.74 -1.43 -20.93
N ASN A 17 52.94 -2.74 -21.12
CA ASN A 17 53.32 -3.72 -20.11
C ASN A 17 52.33 -3.84 -18.92
N ILE A 18 51.20 -4.52 -19.18
CA ILE A 18 50.17 -4.82 -18.18
C ILE A 18 50.63 -5.99 -17.30
N SER A 19 50.60 -5.82 -15.98
CA SER A 19 50.96 -6.85 -14.99
C SER A 19 49.73 -7.59 -14.44
N LYS A 20 48.59 -6.92 -14.33
CA LYS A 20 47.32 -7.52 -13.86
C LYS A 20 46.15 -6.91 -14.62
N LEU A 21 45.22 -7.73 -15.08
CA LEU A 21 43.99 -7.30 -15.75
C LEU A 21 42.82 -8.17 -15.28
N PHE A 22 41.70 -7.55 -14.90
CA PHE A 22 40.46 -8.25 -14.57
C PHE A 22 39.23 -7.36 -14.79
N TRP A 23 38.08 -7.99 -14.99
CA TRP A 23 36.81 -7.31 -15.25
C TRP A 23 35.82 -7.48 -14.09
N THR A 24 35.04 -6.43 -13.86
CA THR A 24 33.96 -6.42 -12.87
C THR A 24 32.68 -5.85 -13.48
N ARG A 25 31.53 -6.32 -13.02
CA ARG A 25 30.21 -5.85 -13.41
C ARG A 25 29.49 -5.28 -12.19
N SER A 26 28.81 -4.15 -12.35
CA SER A 26 27.96 -3.58 -11.31
C SER A 26 26.59 -4.26 -11.34
N VAL A 27 26.20 -4.91 -10.25
CA VAL A 27 24.85 -5.45 -10.01
C VAL A 27 24.39 -4.89 -8.67
N ASP A 28 23.30 -4.10 -8.65
CA ASP A 28 22.72 -3.51 -7.42
C ASP A 28 23.78 -2.87 -6.49
N ASP A 29 24.58 -1.96 -7.04
CA ASP A 29 25.71 -1.26 -6.39
C ASP A 29 26.87 -2.15 -5.89
N THR A 30 26.84 -3.45 -6.15
CA THR A 30 27.93 -4.37 -5.84
C THR A 30 28.76 -4.69 -7.09
N SER A 31 30.09 -4.62 -7.00
CA SER A 31 30.99 -5.04 -8.08
C SER A 31 31.26 -6.55 -8.02
N VAL A 32 30.72 -7.29 -8.98
CA VAL A 32 30.88 -8.75 -9.10
C VAL A 32 31.95 -9.06 -10.15
N PRO A 33 32.89 -10.00 -9.91
CA PRO A 33 33.85 -10.42 -10.93
C PRO A 33 33.14 -11.07 -12.12
N VAL A 34 33.53 -10.71 -13.34
CA VAL A 34 32.98 -11.32 -14.56
C VAL A 34 33.93 -12.44 -14.99
N SER A 35 33.59 -13.68 -14.65
CA SER A 35 34.47 -14.84 -14.94
C SER A 35 33.78 -16.06 -15.52
N GLU A 36 32.45 -16.19 -15.42
CA GLU A 36 31.79 -17.49 -15.65
C GLU A 36 31.22 -17.67 -17.06
N TYR A 37 31.04 -16.59 -17.84
CA TYR A 37 30.31 -16.63 -19.12
C TYR A 37 30.91 -15.77 -20.25
N ALA A 38 32.02 -15.07 -19.99
CA ALA A 38 32.66 -14.19 -20.97
C ALA A 38 34.04 -14.73 -21.37
N VAL A 39 34.40 -14.61 -22.65
CA VAL A 39 35.67 -15.08 -23.20
C VAL A 39 36.67 -13.92 -23.23
N GLY A 40 37.94 -14.19 -22.88
CA GLY A 40 39.00 -13.18 -22.86
C GLY A 40 39.15 -12.49 -21.51
N GLY A 41 39.24 -11.15 -21.51
CA GLY A 41 39.33 -10.34 -20.29
C GLY A 41 40.57 -10.62 -19.42
N ASN A 42 41.70 -11.00 -20.03
CA ASN A 42 42.96 -11.32 -19.36
C ASN A 42 44.16 -10.60 -20.01
N ILE A 43 45.37 -10.84 -19.51
CA ILE A 43 46.57 -10.13 -19.97
C ILE A 43 46.91 -10.45 -21.44
N ALA A 44 46.64 -11.68 -21.91
CA ALA A 44 46.87 -12.08 -23.30
C ALA A 44 45.76 -11.59 -24.25
N SER A 45 44.54 -11.42 -23.74
CA SER A 45 43.38 -10.93 -24.48
C SER A 45 42.59 -9.95 -23.62
N PRO A 46 42.91 -8.64 -23.65
CA PRO A 46 42.36 -7.64 -22.74
C PRO A 46 40.87 -7.33 -22.99
N SER A 47 40.39 -7.56 -24.22
CA SER A 47 38.99 -7.41 -24.57
C SER A 47 38.12 -8.47 -23.92
N LEU A 48 36.96 -8.05 -23.40
CA LEU A 48 35.93 -8.94 -22.87
C LEU A 48 34.90 -9.20 -23.97
N VAL A 49 34.73 -10.46 -24.35
CA VAL A 49 33.87 -10.85 -25.47
C VAL A 49 32.67 -11.64 -24.97
N PHE A 50 31.49 -11.19 -25.37
CA PHE A 50 30.22 -11.92 -25.22
C PHE A 50 29.85 -12.52 -26.57
N GLU A 51 29.76 -13.84 -26.68
CA GLU A 51 29.36 -14.52 -27.92
C GLU A 51 27.86 -14.38 -28.18
N HIS A 52 27.04 -14.52 -27.13
CA HIS A 52 25.59 -14.43 -27.18
C HIS A 52 25.08 -13.49 -26.09
N VAL A 53 24.99 -12.20 -26.40
CA VAL A 53 24.51 -11.20 -25.43
C VAL A 53 23.04 -11.43 -25.07
N GLN A 54 22.75 -11.51 -23.78
CA GLN A 54 21.42 -11.62 -23.20
C GLN A 54 20.97 -10.31 -22.54
N TRP A 55 19.67 -10.18 -22.30
CA TRP A 55 19.05 -9.06 -21.58
C TRP A 55 19.61 -8.85 -20.17
N SER A 56 19.90 -9.94 -19.48
CA SER A 56 20.54 -9.91 -18.16
C SER A 56 21.95 -9.34 -18.20
N ASP A 57 22.61 -9.34 -19.37
CA ASP A 57 23.97 -8.85 -19.52
C ASP A 57 24.06 -7.33 -19.59
N GLU A 58 22.92 -6.63 -19.76
CA GLU A 58 22.88 -5.19 -19.67
C GLU A 58 23.43 -4.71 -18.31
N GLY A 59 24.32 -3.72 -18.35
CA GLY A 59 24.96 -3.25 -17.14
C GLY A 59 26.22 -2.41 -17.36
N ILE A 60 26.83 -2.04 -16.24
CA ILE A 60 28.08 -1.27 -16.22
C ILE A 60 29.23 -2.22 -15.96
N TYR A 61 30.16 -2.29 -16.91
CA TYR A 61 31.37 -3.11 -16.86
C TYR A 61 32.58 -2.23 -16.61
N ARG A 62 33.47 -2.67 -15.73
CA ARG A 62 34.68 -1.97 -15.36
C ARG A 62 35.88 -2.89 -15.55
N CYS A 63 36.80 -2.46 -16.40
CA CYS A 63 38.09 -3.10 -16.59
C CYS A 63 39.10 -2.48 -15.64
N HIS A 64 39.74 -3.32 -14.82
CA HIS A 64 40.79 -2.91 -13.90
C HIS A 64 42.12 -3.44 -14.41
N MET A 65 43.07 -2.54 -14.65
CA MET A 65 44.41 -2.89 -15.08
C MET A 65 45.46 -2.29 -14.15
N THR A 66 46.53 -3.03 -13.94
CA THR A 66 47.74 -2.57 -13.26
C THR A 66 48.90 -2.77 -14.22
N THR A 67 49.74 -1.75 -14.37
CA THR A 67 50.97 -1.81 -15.18
C THR A 67 52.13 -2.38 -14.36
N ILE A 68 53.22 -2.76 -15.01
CA ILE A 68 54.46 -3.19 -14.31
C ILE A 68 55.04 -2.10 -13.40
N SER A 69 54.80 -0.81 -13.69
CA SER A 69 55.22 0.32 -12.85
C SER A 69 54.32 0.53 -11.64
N GLY A 70 53.25 -0.25 -11.49
CA GLY A 70 52.30 -0.15 -10.38
C GLY A 70 51.15 0.84 -10.59
N PHE A 71 51.08 1.51 -11.75
CA PHE A 71 49.96 2.40 -12.07
C PHE A 71 48.67 1.60 -12.25
N ARG A 72 47.61 1.99 -11.55
CA ARG A 72 46.29 1.36 -11.60
C ARG A 72 45.33 2.23 -12.40
N LEU A 73 44.63 1.62 -13.34
CA LEU A 73 43.63 2.27 -14.16
C LEU A 73 42.33 1.47 -14.13
N THR A 74 41.22 2.19 -14.09
CA THR A 74 39.87 1.62 -14.22
C THR A 74 39.14 2.28 -15.38
N VAL A 75 38.79 1.48 -16.40
CA VAL A 75 38.01 1.93 -17.56
C VAL A 75 36.57 1.45 -17.38
N THR A 76 35.60 2.37 -17.47
CA THR A 76 34.18 2.05 -17.31
C THR A 76 33.47 2.07 -18.66
N MET A 77 32.73 1.02 -18.96
CA MET A 77 31.95 0.85 -20.18
C MET A 77 30.52 0.49 -19.80
N ARG A 78 29.54 0.99 -20.55
CA ARG A 78 28.14 0.64 -20.38
C ARG A 78 27.69 -0.20 -21.56
N LEU A 79 27.23 -1.43 -21.28
CA LEU A 79 26.59 -2.27 -22.27
C LEU A 79 25.10 -1.97 -22.25
N PHE A 80 24.55 -1.60 -23.40
CA PHE A 80 23.12 -1.39 -23.59
C PHE A 80 22.58 -2.43 -24.57
N VAL A 81 21.65 -3.28 -24.10
CA VAL A 81 21.07 -4.36 -24.91
C VAL A 81 19.78 -3.86 -25.53
N ASN A 82 19.85 -3.40 -26.78
CA ASN A 82 18.66 -3.00 -27.51
C ASN A 82 17.85 -4.20 -27.99
N ALA A 83 16.57 -4.28 -27.68
CA ALA A 83 15.64 -5.10 -28.47
C ALA A 83 15.54 -4.52 -29.86
N THR A 84 16.18 -5.15 -30.84
CA THR A 84 15.71 -5.00 -32.22
C THR A 84 14.69 -6.08 -32.55
N ASN A 85 14.74 -7.26 -31.89
CA ASN A 85 13.83 -8.38 -32.14
C ASN A 85 13.19 -9.01 -30.89
N MET A 86 13.42 -8.48 -29.68
CA MET A 86 12.59 -8.88 -28.54
C MET A 86 11.41 -7.92 -28.45
N MET A 87 10.25 -8.43 -28.84
CA MET A 87 8.99 -7.78 -28.56
C MET A 87 8.91 -7.51 -27.05
N PRO A 88 8.73 -6.24 -26.60
CA PRO A 88 8.48 -5.99 -25.19
C PRO A 88 7.15 -6.65 -24.83
N CYS A 89 7.09 -7.38 -23.71
CA CYS A 89 5.87 -7.91 -23.14
C CYS A 89 4.96 -6.76 -22.63
N ARG A 90 4.40 -5.97 -23.56
CA ARG A 90 3.20 -5.12 -23.44
C ARG A 90 2.74 -4.57 -24.81
N CYS A 91 3.01 -5.25 -25.92
CA CYS A 91 2.69 -4.73 -27.26
C CYS A 91 1.89 -5.68 -28.16
N GLU A 92 1.61 -6.92 -27.75
CA GLU A 92 0.86 -7.84 -28.62
C GLU A 92 -0.63 -7.49 -28.70
N TYR A 93 -1.19 -6.90 -27.65
CA TYR A 93 -2.62 -6.61 -27.59
C TYR A 93 -3.08 -5.47 -28.52
N ARG A 94 -2.21 -4.51 -28.84
CA ARG A 94 -2.62 -3.28 -29.54
C ARG A 94 -2.97 -3.50 -31.02
N ARG A 95 -2.26 -4.37 -31.75
CA ARG A 95 -2.58 -4.65 -33.18
C ARG A 95 -3.79 -5.56 -33.36
N THR A 96 -3.96 -6.54 -32.48
CA THR A 96 -5.16 -7.39 -32.48
C THR A 96 -6.42 -6.61 -32.11
N LEU A 97 -6.33 -5.61 -31.22
CA LEU A 97 -7.47 -4.74 -30.90
C LEU A 97 -8.01 -4.01 -32.13
N GLU A 98 -7.15 -3.44 -32.97
CA GLU A 98 -7.58 -2.73 -34.18
C GLU A 98 -8.23 -3.67 -35.22
N TYR A 99 -7.67 -4.88 -35.38
CA TYR A 99 -8.22 -5.91 -36.27
C TYR A 99 -9.61 -6.40 -35.81
N TRP A 100 -9.78 -6.72 -34.52
CA TRP A 100 -11.08 -7.16 -34.00
C TRP A 100 -12.09 -6.01 -33.86
N SER A 101 -11.63 -4.78 -33.55
CA SER A 101 -12.51 -3.59 -33.49
C SER A 101 -13.20 -3.32 -34.82
N SER A 102 -12.46 -3.34 -35.93
CA SER A 102 -13.05 -3.13 -37.27
C SER A 102 -14.04 -4.24 -37.66
N LYS A 103 -13.77 -5.49 -37.26
CA LYS A 103 -14.61 -6.66 -37.54
C LYS A 103 -15.89 -6.72 -36.68
N ILE A 104 -15.85 -6.22 -35.43
CA ILE A 104 -17.01 -6.15 -34.52
C ILE A 104 -17.97 -5.03 -34.93
N ILE A 105 -17.44 -3.88 -35.38
CA ILE A 105 -18.24 -2.70 -35.75
C ILE A 105 -19.14 -2.95 -36.98
N GLN A 106 -18.80 -3.90 -37.85
CA GLN A 106 -19.60 -4.18 -39.05
C GLN A 106 -20.73 -5.20 -38.87
N ASN A 107 -20.68 -6.08 -37.86
CA ASN A 107 -21.53 -7.29 -37.85
C ASN A 107 -22.41 -7.48 -36.62
N LYS A 108 -22.45 -6.54 -35.67
CA LYS A 108 -23.25 -6.72 -34.44
C LYS A 108 -23.80 -5.42 -33.91
N THR A 109 -25.11 -5.38 -33.64
CA THR A 109 -25.75 -4.26 -32.95
C THR A 109 -25.35 -4.27 -31.46
N ARG A 110 -25.36 -3.08 -30.84
CA ARG A 110 -24.95 -2.88 -29.44
C ARG A 110 -25.70 -3.79 -28.46
N GLU A 111 -26.99 -4.04 -28.70
CA GLU A 111 -27.87 -4.83 -27.82
C GLU A 111 -27.50 -6.32 -27.81
N GLU A 112 -27.17 -6.90 -28.97
CA GLU A 112 -26.76 -8.31 -29.06
C GLU A 112 -25.36 -8.54 -28.47
N LEU A 113 -24.51 -7.51 -28.47
CA LEU A 113 -23.19 -7.56 -27.85
C LEU A 113 -23.32 -7.60 -26.32
N ILE A 114 -24.20 -6.78 -25.74
CA ILE A 114 -24.42 -6.72 -24.29
C ILE A 114 -24.94 -8.07 -23.77
N MET A 115 -25.89 -8.69 -24.49
CA MET A 115 -26.45 -9.99 -24.11
C MET A 115 -25.41 -11.14 -24.11
N GLU A 116 -24.38 -11.08 -24.96
CA GLU A 116 -23.33 -12.11 -25.01
C GLU A 116 -22.15 -11.81 -24.07
N LEU A 117 -21.79 -10.55 -23.88
CA LEU A 117 -20.61 -10.17 -23.10
C LEU A 117 -20.84 -10.23 -21.58
N GLU A 118 -22.03 -9.89 -21.10
CA GLU A 118 -22.34 -9.96 -19.67
C GLU A 118 -22.14 -11.36 -19.04
N PRO A 119 -22.67 -12.46 -19.62
CA PRO A 119 -22.44 -13.79 -19.05
C PRO A 119 -20.97 -14.21 -19.16
N LYS A 120 -20.24 -13.81 -20.22
CA LYS A 120 -18.81 -14.09 -20.35
C LYS A 120 -17.96 -13.33 -19.33
N LEU A 121 -18.29 -12.06 -19.06
CA LEU A 121 -17.64 -11.27 -18.01
C LEU A 121 -17.86 -11.90 -16.64
N GLN A 122 -19.07 -12.40 -16.37
CA GLN A 122 -19.36 -13.08 -15.11
C GLN A 122 -18.62 -14.43 -15.01
N MET A 123 -18.53 -15.19 -16.09
CA MET A 123 -17.78 -16.45 -16.13
C MET A 123 -16.28 -16.22 -15.90
N MET A 124 -15.68 -15.25 -16.60
CA MET A 124 -14.28 -14.87 -16.40
C MET A 124 -14.04 -14.30 -15.00
N LYS A 125 -14.96 -13.49 -14.46
CA LYS A 125 -14.89 -12.99 -13.08
C LYS A 125 -14.93 -14.13 -12.07
N LYS A 126 -15.79 -15.13 -12.29
CA LYS A 126 -15.92 -16.31 -11.43
C LYS A 126 -14.72 -17.25 -11.54
N GLU A 127 -14.13 -17.36 -12.73
CA GLU A 127 -12.87 -18.09 -12.96
C GLU A 127 -11.69 -17.37 -12.29
N MET A 128 -11.65 -16.04 -12.31
CA MET A 128 -10.67 -15.22 -11.58
C MET A 128 -10.94 -15.15 -10.07
N GLU A 129 -12.16 -15.43 -9.62
CA GLU A 129 -12.51 -15.65 -8.22
C GLU A 129 -12.15 -17.08 -7.78
N MET A 130 -11.05 -17.62 -8.31
CA MET A 130 -10.51 -18.92 -7.92
C MET A 130 -10.19 -18.97 -6.42
N ASN A 131 -10.34 -20.18 -5.88
CA ASN A 131 -10.15 -20.56 -4.49
C ASN A 131 -8.90 -19.92 -3.86
N LYS A 132 -9.15 -18.96 -2.96
CA LYS A 132 -8.14 -18.18 -2.23
C LYS A 132 -7.17 -19.04 -1.43
N THR A 133 -7.40 -20.35 -1.25
CA THR A 133 -6.49 -21.26 -0.54
C THR A 133 -5.38 -21.85 -1.41
N GLN A 134 -5.49 -21.81 -2.74
CA GLN A 134 -4.45 -22.31 -3.67
C GLN A 134 -3.54 -21.21 -4.24
N LEU A 135 -3.83 -19.93 -3.99
CA LEU A 135 -2.97 -18.85 -4.44
C LEU A 135 -1.60 -18.91 -3.73
N SER A 136 -0.51 -18.72 -4.48
CA SER A 136 0.84 -18.59 -3.92
C SER A 136 0.94 -17.50 -2.85
N SER A 137 0.13 -16.44 -2.91
CA SER A 137 0.09 -15.40 -1.86
C SER A 137 -0.56 -15.88 -0.55
N SER A 138 -1.51 -16.82 -0.64
CA SER A 138 -2.11 -17.48 0.52
C SER A 138 -1.28 -18.64 1.04
N ILE A 139 -0.56 -19.34 0.15
CA ILE A 139 0.43 -20.38 0.49
C ILE A 139 1.67 -19.72 1.14
N CYS A 140 2.15 -18.60 0.60
CA CYS A 140 3.26 -17.81 1.13
C CYS A 140 2.79 -16.78 2.17
N LYS A 141 1.95 -17.18 3.12
CA LYS A 141 1.78 -16.38 4.34
C LYS A 141 3.02 -16.56 5.20
N ARG A 142 3.87 -15.52 5.29
CA ARG A 142 4.90 -15.40 6.33
C ARG A 142 4.22 -15.25 7.69
N THR A 143 3.76 -16.35 8.24
CA THR A 143 3.47 -16.44 9.67
C THR A 143 4.74 -16.97 10.32
N SER A 144 5.25 -16.26 11.33
CA SER A 144 6.38 -16.74 12.14
C SER A 144 6.11 -18.18 12.55
N ALA A 145 7.17 -19.00 12.56
CA ALA A 145 7.07 -20.41 12.90
C ALA A 145 6.23 -20.60 14.19
N PRO A 146 5.32 -21.59 14.23
CA PRO A 146 4.54 -21.84 15.44
C PRO A 146 5.47 -22.32 16.56
N ASP A 147 5.94 -21.39 17.38
CA ASP A 147 6.82 -21.64 18.51
C ASP A 147 6.01 -22.18 19.70
N LYS A 148 5.88 -23.51 19.78
CA LYS A 148 5.33 -24.24 20.94
C LYS A 148 6.23 -24.20 22.19
N ARG A 149 7.19 -23.28 22.26
CA ARG A 149 8.10 -23.18 23.40
C ARG A 149 7.28 -22.69 24.59
N LYS A 150 7.22 -23.46 25.68
CA LYS A 150 6.46 -23.10 26.90
C LYS A 150 6.74 -21.68 27.40
N SER A 151 7.95 -21.16 27.21
CA SER A 151 8.32 -19.78 27.52
C SER A 151 7.53 -18.74 26.71
N SER A 152 7.27 -19.01 25.42
CA SER A 152 6.52 -18.11 24.53
C SER A 152 5.03 -18.08 24.88
N GLU A 153 4.42 -19.26 25.07
CA GLU A 153 3.00 -19.38 25.44
C GLU A 153 2.72 -18.75 26.81
N THR A 154 3.63 -18.95 27.77
CA THR A 154 3.46 -18.42 29.13
C THR A 154 3.61 -16.91 29.18
N MET A 155 4.57 -16.32 28.45
CA MET A 155 4.77 -14.87 28.43
C MET A 155 3.64 -14.13 27.71
N GLY A 156 3.09 -14.73 26.65
CA GLY A 156 1.90 -14.18 25.97
C GLY A 156 0.67 -14.12 26.87
N LEU A 157 0.40 -15.19 27.63
CA LEU A 157 -0.72 -15.25 28.57
C LEU A 157 -0.52 -14.32 29.77
N ALA A 158 0.68 -14.30 30.36
CA ALA A 158 1.00 -13.42 31.49
C ALA A 158 0.86 -11.94 31.10
N GLY A 159 1.36 -11.54 29.93
CA GLY A 159 1.21 -10.18 29.42
C GLY A 159 -0.25 -9.80 29.17
N ALA A 160 -1.04 -10.68 28.52
CA ALA A 160 -2.44 -10.42 28.24
C ALA A 160 -3.26 -10.23 29.53
N THR A 161 -3.07 -11.11 30.52
CA THR A 161 -3.78 -11.01 31.81
C THR A 161 -3.45 -9.71 32.56
N PHE A 162 -2.19 -9.27 32.55
CA PHE A 162 -1.77 -8.02 33.18
C PHE A 162 -2.47 -6.80 32.55
N ILE A 163 -2.55 -6.75 31.21
CA ILE A 163 -3.22 -5.67 30.49
C ILE A 163 -4.72 -5.63 30.82
N PHE A 164 -5.39 -6.79 30.82
CA PHE A 164 -6.82 -6.84 31.16
C PHE A 164 -7.11 -6.38 32.58
N ILE A 165 -6.26 -6.71 33.55
CA ILE A 165 -6.43 -6.28 34.94
C ILE A 165 -6.27 -4.76 35.03
N VAL A 166 -5.21 -4.19 34.44
CA VAL A 166 -4.93 -2.74 34.51
C VAL A 166 -6.03 -1.93 33.81
N VAL A 167 -6.40 -2.31 32.59
CA VAL A 167 -7.45 -1.61 31.82
C VAL A 167 -8.83 -1.81 32.47
N GLY A 168 -9.10 -3.00 33.00
CA GLY A 168 -10.35 -3.29 33.71
C GLY A 168 -10.51 -2.44 34.97
N LEU A 169 -9.43 -2.26 35.75
CA LEU A 169 -9.45 -1.39 36.92
C LEU A 169 -9.62 0.09 36.54
N MET A 170 -8.96 0.56 35.48
CA MET A 170 -9.12 1.93 34.98
C MET A 170 -10.57 2.19 34.57
N MET A 171 -11.17 1.29 33.79
CA MET A 171 -12.57 1.36 33.37
C MET A 171 -13.55 1.37 34.57
N LEU A 172 -13.30 0.59 35.62
CA LEU A 172 -14.16 0.57 36.81
C LEU A 172 -14.14 1.91 37.57
N VAL A 173 -12.96 2.52 37.72
CA VAL A 173 -12.83 3.84 38.36
C VAL A 173 -13.56 4.91 37.55
N ASP A 174 -13.44 4.86 36.22
CA ASP A 174 -14.14 5.77 35.33
C ASP A 174 -15.66 5.60 35.40
N ILE A 175 -16.17 4.35 35.38
CA ILE A 175 -17.61 4.06 35.49
C ILE A 175 -18.18 4.57 36.82
N LEU A 176 -17.50 4.34 37.95
CA LEU A 176 -17.97 4.84 39.25
C LEU A 176 -17.99 6.38 39.30
N THR A 177 -17.00 7.02 38.70
CA THR A 177 -16.92 8.49 38.60
C THR A 177 -18.06 9.04 37.74
N ILE A 178 -18.33 8.41 36.58
CA ILE A 178 -19.43 8.79 35.68
C ILE A 178 -20.80 8.59 36.37
N VAL A 179 -21.04 7.46 37.04
CA VAL A 179 -22.31 7.20 37.74
C VAL A 179 -22.56 8.25 38.83
N LYS A 180 -21.52 8.66 39.57
CA LYS A 180 -21.64 9.74 40.57
C LYS A 180 -22.01 11.07 39.91
N HIS A 181 -21.36 11.43 38.80
CA HIS A 181 -21.68 12.65 38.05
C HIS A 181 -23.10 12.64 37.47
N VAL A 182 -23.53 11.51 36.88
CA VAL A 182 -24.89 11.35 36.34
C VAL A 182 -25.93 11.46 37.45
N LYS A 183 -25.74 10.78 38.59
CA LYS A 183 -26.65 10.91 39.75
C LYS A 183 -26.73 12.34 40.28
N SER A 184 -25.62 13.07 40.28
CA SER A 184 -25.59 14.49 40.65
C SER A 184 -26.37 15.35 39.66
N ALA A 185 -26.15 15.15 38.36
CA ALA A 185 -26.83 15.87 37.28
C ALA A 185 -28.35 15.60 37.27
N VAL A 186 -28.77 14.35 37.44
CA VAL A 186 -30.19 13.96 37.51
C VAL A 186 -30.88 14.58 38.73
N ARG A 187 -30.23 14.61 39.90
CA ARG A 187 -30.77 15.29 41.08
C ARG A 187 -30.98 16.79 40.82
N CYS A 188 -30.00 17.47 40.22
CA CYS A 188 -30.11 18.89 39.87
C CYS A 188 -31.22 19.13 38.83
N TRP A 189 -31.35 18.26 37.84
CA TRP A 189 -32.41 18.33 36.82
C TRP A 189 -33.80 18.16 37.41
N ASN A 190 -33.99 17.16 38.29
CA ASN A 190 -35.26 16.94 38.98
C ASN A 190 -35.63 18.12 39.89
N SER A 191 -34.65 18.73 40.58
CA SER A 191 -34.88 19.94 41.40
C SER A 191 -35.40 21.11 40.56
N LYS A 192 -34.73 21.43 39.44
CA LYS A 192 -35.14 22.52 38.53
C LYS A 192 -36.50 22.25 37.87
N LYS A 193 -36.81 20.98 37.58
CA LYS A 193 -38.13 20.58 37.03
C LYS A 193 -39.26 20.86 38.03
N MET A 194 -39.04 20.56 39.31
CA MET A 194 -40.02 20.82 40.37
C MET A 194 -40.24 22.32 40.60
N GLU A 195 -39.19 23.15 40.52
CA GLU A 195 -39.32 24.61 40.59
C GLU A 195 -40.15 25.18 39.44
N LYS A 196 -39.93 24.69 38.20
CA LYS A 196 -40.74 25.10 37.05
C LYS A 196 -42.21 24.73 37.21
N LEU A 197 -42.52 23.52 37.68
CA LEU A 197 -43.91 23.08 37.92
C LEU A 197 -44.60 23.96 38.97
N LYS A 198 -43.91 24.28 40.07
CA LYS A 198 -44.44 25.19 41.10
C LYS A 198 -44.74 26.59 40.54
N LEU A 199 -43.91 27.11 39.64
CA LEU A 199 -44.12 28.42 39.03
C LEU A 199 -45.34 28.43 38.11
N GLU A 200 -45.54 27.37 37.32
CA GLU A 200 -46.72 27.21 36.47
C GLU A 200 -48.01 27.08 37.31
N ASP A 201 -47.99 26.31 38.41
CA ASP A 201 -49.12 26.23 39.34
C ASP A 201 -49.46 27.59 39.99
N MET A 202 -48.44 28.39 40.35
CA MET A 202 -48.65 29.75 40.86
C MET A 202 -49.29 30.67 39.80
N LYS A 203 -48.85 30.58 38.54
CA LYS A 203 -49.46 31.35 37.44
C LYS A 203 -50.92 30.98 37.22
N ILE A 204 -51.27 29.69 37.30
CA ILE A 204 -52.65 29.21 37.16
C ILE A 204 -53.52 29.75 38.30
N LYS A 205 -53.03 29.69 39.56
CA LYS A 205 -53.74 30.24 40.73
C LYS A 205 -53.94 31.76 40.65
N MET A 206 -52.99 32.50 40.07
CA MET A 206 -53.15 33.94 39.85
C MET A 206 -54.22 34.25 38.79
N LYS A 207 -54.32 33.43 37.74
CA LYS A 207 -55.35 33.59 36.69
C LYS A 207 -56.76 33.23 37.16
N SER A 208 -56.92 32.35 38.15
CA SER A 208 -58.24 31.88 38.60
C SER A 208 -58.86 32.70 39.74
N LYS A 209 -58.23 33.78 40.23
CA LYS A 209 -58.76 34.59 41.34
C LYS A 209 -59.86 35.54 40.81
N PRO A 210 -61.14 35.34 41.12
CA PRO A 210 -62.20 36.24 40.69
C PRO A 210 -62.26 37.41 41.67
N GLY A 211 -61.84 38.61 41.25
CA GLY A 211 -61.69 39.70 42.21
C GLY A 211 -61.36 41.07 41.65
N THR A 212 -61.95 41.48 40.52
CA THR A 212 -62.06 42.91 40.15
C THR A 212 -63.28 43.16 39.25
N ASN A 213 -64.46 42.64 39.61
CA ASN A 213 -65.74 43.03 38.99
C ASN A 213 -66.67 43.75 40.00
N LYS A 214 -66.11 44.44 40.99
CA LYS A 214 -66.88 45.19 41.98
C LYS A 214 -66.51 46.68 42.09
N LEU A 215 -65.78 47.22 41.11
CA LEU A 215 -65.44 48.65 41.04
C LEU A 215 -65.71 49.27 39.66
N LYS A 216 -66.63 48.69 38.89
CA LYS A 216 -67.14 49.27 37.63
C LYS A 216 -68.64 49.58 37.65
N ASN A 217 -69.37 49.08 38.65
CA ASN A 217 -70.82 49.27 38.74
C ASN A 217 -71.23 50.36 39.74
N GLU A 218 -70.29 51.04 40.40
CA GLU A 218 -70.57 52.21 41.25
C GLU A 218 -70.26 53.56 40.55
N ILE A 219 -69.75 53.56 39.31
CA ILE A 219 -69.39 54.78 38.58
C ILE A 219 -70.38 55.10 37.45
N SER A 220 -71.32 54.21 37.10
CA SER A 220 -72.35 54.50 36.08
C SER A 220 -73.71 54.94 36.64
N GLU A 221 -73.87 55.03 37.97
CA GLU A 221 -75.07 55.61 38.61
C GLU A 221 -74.87 57.06 39.09
N SER A 222 -73.70 57.67 38.86
CA SER A 222 -73.42 59.07 39.19
C SER A 222 -73.33 60.01 37.98
N PHE A 223 -73.76 59.55 36.79
CA PHE A 223 -73.77 60.35 35.56
C PHE A 223 -75.03 60.09 34.71
N ALA A 224 -76.15 59.89 35.39
CA ALA A 224 -77.49 60.13 34.85
C ALA A 224 -77.92 61.57 35.21
#